data_AF-A0A357AR81-F1
#
_entry.id   AF-A0A357AR81-F1
#
_cell.length_a   1.000
_cell.length_b   1.000
_cell.length_c   1.000
_cell.angle_alpha   90.00
_cell.angle_beta   90.00
_cell.angle_gamma   90.00
#
_symmetry.space_group_name_H-M   'P 1'
#
loop_
_entity.id
_entity.type
_entity.pdbx_description
1 polymer ?
#
loop_
_entity_poly.entity_id
_entity_poly.type
_entity_poly.pdbx_seq_one_letter_code
_entity_poly.pdbx_strand_id
1 'polypeptide(L)'
;MNNDKVIGISESARKGASEKMEKVRVKICGMRRIEDIRLINEVKPEYCGFVFAGKLRRIDDETARILKAELNPDILAVGVFVDEPIEHVISLCKNKIIDAVQLHGNESAEYISKLKEETGVSIIDARKIRSKEDAYEAFKTKAD
;
A
#
# COMPACT_ATOMS: atom_id res chain seq x y z
N MET A 1 1.67 44.47 33.23
CA MET A 1 1.92 43.25 34.06
C MET A 1 1.00 42.18 33.48
N ASN A 2 1.40 41.03 32.95
CA ASN A 2 2.67 40.33 32.69
C ASN A 2 2.41 39.58 31.36
N ASN A 3 3.22 39.74 30.32
CA ASN A 3 4.43 38.98 30.05
C ASN A 3 4.17 37.49 29.82
N ASP A 4 3.90 37.14 28.55
CA ASP A 4 4.32 35.85 27.99
C ASP A 4 4.83 36.09 26.57
N LYS A 5 6.15 36.32 26.50
CA LYS A 5 6.95 36.05 25.31
C LYS A 5 6.79 34.56 24.99
N VAL A 6 5.99 34.25 23.98
CA VAL A 6 6.16 33.02 23.21
C VAL A 6 6.66 33.43 21.84
N ILE A 7 7.99 33.46 21.73
CA ILE A 7 8.81 33.33 20.51
C ILE A 7 8.09 33.70 19.21
N GLY A 8 8.25 34.97 18.81
CA GLY A 8 7.92 35.42 17.46
C GLY A 8 8.79 34.69 16.44
N ILE A 9 8.22 33.66 15.81
CA ILE A 9 8.71 33.20 14.53
C ILE A 9 8.42 34.30 13.51
N SER A 10 9.45 34.84 12.88
CA SER A 10 9.29 35.81 11.80
C SER A 10 8.49 35.18 10.66
N GLU A 11 7.70 35.98 9.91
CA GLU A 11 7.03 35.47 8.70
C GLU A 11 8.02 34.89 7.68
N SER A 12 9.30 35.30 7.72
CA SER A 12 10.37 34.68 6.95
C SER A 12 10.69 33.24 7.38
N ALA A 13 10.53 32.88 8.67
CA ALA A 13 10.65 31.50 9.14
C ALA A 13 9.48 30.61 8.69
N ARG A 14 8.28 31.18 8.50
CA ARG A 14 7.14 30.45 7.89
C ARG A 14 7.36 30.16 6.41
N LYS A 15 8.02 31.07 5.68
CA LYS A 15 8.34 30.89 4.25
C LYS A 15 9.45 29.87 3.98
N GLY A 16 10.29 29.55 4.96
CA GLY A 16 11.34 28.51 4.85
C GLY A 16 10.86 27.10 5.20
N ALA A 17 9.77 26.95 5.95
CA ALA A 17 9.22 25.64 6.33
C ALA A 17 8.24 25.03 5.29
N SER A 18 8.23 25.59 4.07
CA SER A 18 7.42 25.14 2.93
C SER A 18 8.21 24.25 1.95
N GLU A 19 9.33 23.68 2.38
CA GLU A 19 10.04 22.66 1.62
C GLU A 19 9.50 21.27 2.00
N LYS A 20 8.47 20.86 1.24
CA LYS A 20 7.91 19.49 1.12
C LYS A 20 7.89 18.68 2.43
N MET A 21 6.88 18.91 3.26
CA MET A 21 6.44 17.87 4.19
C MET A 21 5.90 16.71 3.34
N GLU A 22 6.60 15.58 3.32
CA GLU A 22 6.12 14.39 2.61
C GLU A 22 4.80 13.96 3.24
N LYS A 23 3.72 14.00 2.46
CA LYS A 23 2.39 13.67 2.95
C LYS A 23 2.37 12.20 3.35
N VAL A 24 2.08 11.91 4.62
CA VAL A 24 1.86 10.54 5.09
C VAL A 24 0.72 9.92 4.29
N ARG A 25 0.98 8.78 3.67
CA ARG A 25 -0.01 8.01 2.91
C ARG A 25 -0.70 7.01 3.82
N VAL A 26 -2.00 6.83 3.64
CA VAL A 26 -2.84 5.95 4.44
C VAL A 26 -3.31 4.77 3.60
N LYS A 27 -3.24 3.56 4.19
CA LYS A 27 -3.77 2.32 3.61
C LYS A 27 -4.74 1.66 4.57
N ILE A 28 -5.94 1.34 4.11
CA ILE A 28 -6.92 0.54 4.85
C ILE A 28 -7.03 -0.84 4.19
N CYS A 29 -6.90 -1.93 4.95
CA CYS A 29 -6.59 -3.26 4.41
C CYS A 29 -7.61 -4.34 4.80
N GLY A 30 -7.90 -5.26 3.88
CA GLY A 30 -8.78 -6.41 4.06
C GLY A 30 -10.25 -6.08 3.87
N MET A 31 -10.54 -5.23 2.89
CA MET A 31 -11.91 -4.94 2.46
C MET A 31 -12.49 -6.17 1.78
N ARG A 32 -13.74 -6.50 2.09
CA ARG A 32 -14.40 -7.72 1.58
C ARG A 32 -15.81 -7.52 1.09
N ARG A 33 -16.45 -6.42 1.48
CA ARG A 33 -17.86 -6.16 1.21
C ARG A 33 -18.01 -4.82 0.54
N ILE A 34 -19.09 -4.66 -0.20
CA ILE A 34 -19.39 -3.42 -0.89
C ILE A 34 -19.59 -2.25 0.09
N GLU A 35 -20.12 -2.52 1.29
CA GLU A 35 -20.28 -1.50 2.34
C GLU A 35 -18.93 -0.97 2.83
N ASP A 36 -17.90 -1.83 2.84
CA ASP A 36 -16.54 -1.40 3.19
C ASP A 36 -16.02 -0.41 2.13
N ILE A 37 -16.25 -0.69 0.85
CA ILE A 37 -15.82 0.18 -0.27
C ILE A 37 -16.53 1.52 -0.25
N ARG A 38 -17.82 1.56 0.09
CA ARG A 38 -18.57 2.82 0.23
C ARG A 38 -17.94 3.72 1.29
N LEU A 39 -17.58 3.16 2.45
CA LEU A 39 -16.88 3.90 3.51
C LEU A 39 -15.48 4.35 3.06
N ILE A 40 -14.74 3.50 2.35
CA ILE A 40 -13.43 3.84 1.79
C ILE A 40 -13.52 5.03 0.83
N ASN A 41 -14.54 5.07 -0.02
CA ASN A 41 -14.77 6.17 -0.97
C ASN A 41 -15.10 7.50 -0.29
N GLU A 42 -15.69 7.47 0.90
CA GLU A 42 -15.96 8.66 1.71
C GLU A 42 -14.68 9.18 2.39
N VAL A 43 -13.88 8.29 2.98
CA VAL A 43 -12.66 8.64 3.73
C VAL A 43 -11.48 8.96 2.80
N LYS A 44 -11.46 8.41 1.58
CA LYS A 44 -10.44 8.63 0.54
C LYS A 44 -8.99 8.43 1.01
N PRO A 45 -8.62 7.25 1.54
CA PRO A 45 -7.21 6.92 1.75
C PRO A 45 -6.48 6.81 0.41
N GLU A 46 -5.15 6.88 0.42
CA GLU A 46 -4.35 6.63 -0.80
C GLU A 46 -4.44 5.17 -1.28
N TYR A 47 -4.67 4.21 -0.36
CA TYR A 47 -4.69 2.79 -0.69
C TYR A 47 -5.83 2.00 -0.02
N CYS A 48 -6.38 1.04 -0.76
CA CYS A 48 -7.34 0.03 -0.31
C CYS A 48 -6.75 -1.38 -0.50
N GLY A 49 -6.75 -2.23 0.52
CA GLY A 49 -6.14 -3.57 0.45
C GLY A 49 -7.15 -4.71 0.26
N PHE A 50 -6.91 -5.57 -0.75
CA PHE A 50 -7.60 -6.84 -0.97
C PHE A 50 -6.69 -8.01 -0.62
N VAL A 51 -7.19 -8.98 0.13
CA VAL A 51 -6.36 -10.10 0.63
C VAL A 51 -6.69 -11.35 -0.18
N PHE A 52 -5.66 -11.94 -0.80
CA PHE A 52 -5.79 -13.18 -1.58
C PHE A 52 -5.22 -14.40 -0.85
N ALA A 53 -4.59 -14.18 0.32
CA ALA A 53 -3.94 -15.22 1.12
C ALA A 53 -4.73 -15.60 2.39
N GLY A 54 -4.51 -16.83 2.87
CA GLY A 54 -5.04 -17.31 4.15
C GLY A 54 -6.56 -17.51 4.19
N LYS A 55 -7.13 -17.60 5.41
CA LYS A 55 -8.59 -17.77 5.63
C LYS A 55 -9.30 -16.48 6.06
N LEU A 56 -8.60 -15.65 6.83
CA LEU A 56 -9.18 -14.42 7.37
C LEU A 56 -9.07 -13.30 6.36
N ARG A 57 -10.18 -12.58 6.17
CA ARG A 57 -10.28 -11.44 5.25
C ARG A 57 -10.01 -11.75 3.76
N ARG A 58 -9.77 -13.01 3.41
CA ARG A 58 -9.56 -13.45 2.02
C ARG A 58 -10.82 -13.22 1.17
N ILE A 59 -10.61 -12.79 -0.06
CA ILE A 59 -11.62 -12.75 -1.13
C ILE A 59 -11.10 -13.50 -2.36
N ASP A 60 -12.01 -13.86 -3.26
CA ASP A 60 -11.67 -14.36 -4.59
C ASP A 60 -11.57 -13.23 -5.62
N ASP A 61 -11.07 -13.57 -6.81
CA ASP A 61 -10.82 -12.64 -7.91
C ASP A 61 -12.08 -11.92 -8.37
N GLU A 62 -13.20 -12.64 -8.40
CA GLU A 62 -14.49 -12.10 -8.83
C GLU A 62 -15.02 -11.07 -7.83
N THR A 63 -14.93 -11.39 -6.53
CA THR A 63 -15.24 -10.44 -5.47
C THR A 63 -14.32 -9.22 -5.56
N ALA A 64 -13.00 -9.41 -5.72
CA ALA A 64 -12.06 -8.31 -5.86
C ALA A 64 -12.38 -7.41 -7.06
N ARG A 65 -12.75 -8.01 -8.20
CA ARG A 65 -13.17 -7.30 -9.41
C ARG A 65 -14.42 -6.46 -9.17
N ILE A 66 -15.43 -7.01 -8.49
CA ILE A 66 -16.67 -6.29 -8.13
C ILE A 66 -16.35 -5.12 -7.19
N LEU A 67 -15.55 -5.35 -6.15
CA LEU A 67 -15.17 -4.30 -5.20
C LEU A 67 -14.33 -3.20 -5.86
N LYS A 68 -13.39 -3.57 -6.75
CA LYS A 68 -12.55 -2.62 -7.49
C LYS A 68 -13.38 -1.75 -8.45
N ALA A 69 -14.39 -2.31 -9.09
CA ALA A 69 -15.26 -1.56 -10.00
C ALA A 69 -16.04 -0.44 -9.27
N GLU A 70 -16.31 -0.61 -7.99
CA GLU A 70 -17.04 0.34 -7.13
C GLU A 70 -16.09 1.26 -6.34
N LEU A 71 -14.79 0.96 -6.33
CA LEU A 71 -13.78 1.75 -5.66
C LEU A 71 -13.51 3.03 -6.48
N ASN A 72 -13.42 4.16 -5.79
CA ASN A 72 -13.05 5.42 -6.42
C ASN A 72 -11.69 5.29 -7.15
N PRO A 73 -11.58 5.71 -8.42
CA PRO A 73 -10.38 5.53 -9.23
C PRO A 73 -9.13 6.24 -8.68
N ASP A 74 -9.29 7.25 -7.81
CA ASP A 74 -8.17 7.93 -7.16
C ASP A 74 -7.55 7.11 -6.01
N ILE A 75 -8.20 6.01 -5.59
CA ILE A 75 -7.74 5.11 -4.52
C ILE A 75 -7.11 3.88 -5.16
N LEU A 76 -5.84 3.62 -4.82
CA LEU A 76 -5.10 2.49 -5.38
C LEU A 76 -5.44 1.19 -4.63
N ALA A 77 -5.87 0.18 -5.38
CA ALA A 77 -6.13 -1.16 -4.89
C ALA A 77 -4.82 -1.95 -4.78
N VAL A 78 -4.55 -2.50 -3.60
CA VAL A 78 -3.35 -3.27 -3.30
C VAL A 78 -3.74 -4.72 -3.06
N GLY A 79 -3.23 -5.64 -3.86
CA GLY A 79 -3.37 -7.09 -3.62
C GLY A 79 -2.35 -7.56 -2.59
N VAL A 80 -2.79 -8.31 -1.59
CA VAL A 80 -1.94 -8.88 -0.53
C VAL A 80 -1.80 -10.39 -0.72
N PHE A 81 -0.57 -10.84 -0.91
CA PHE A 81 -0.22 -12.22 -1.24
C PHE A 81 0.78 -12.82 -0.25
N VAL A 82 0.80 -14.15 -0.18
CA VAL A 82 1.78 -14.93 0.58
C VAL A 82 2.11 -16.15 -0.28
N ASP A 83 3.30 -16.16 -0.87
CA ASP A 83 3.82 -17.28 -1.67
C ASP A 83 2.87 -17.70 -2.82
N GLU A 84 2.16 -16.73 -3.41
CA GLU A 84 1.18 -16.97 -4.47
C GLU A 84 1.88 -17.19 -5.83
N PRO A 85 1.42 -18.10 -6.70
CA PRO A 85 1.95 -18.26 -8.05
C PRO A 85 2.01 -16.92 -8.80
N ILE A 86 3.17 -16.62 -9.41
CA ILE A 86 3.40 -15.30 -10.03
C ILE A 86 2.43 -15.03 -11.18
N GLU A 87 2.04 -16.06 -11.93
CA GLU A 87 1.10 -15.96 -13.05
C GLU A 87 -0.27 -15.45 -12.60
N HIS A 88 -0.70 -15.83 -11.39
CA HIS A 88 -1.94 -15.36 -10.80
C HIS A 88 -1.84 -13.88 -10.41
N VAL A 89 -0.76 -13.47 -9.75
CA VAL A 89 -0.56 -12.06 -9.38
C VAL A 89 -0.48 -11.17 -10.62
N ILE A 90 0.23 -11.62 -11.66
CA ILE A 90 0.33 -10.93 -12.95
C ILE A 90 -1.06 -10.77 -13.59
N SER A 91 -1.90 -11.81 -13.56
CA SER A 91 -3.24 -11.75 -14.18
C SER A 91 -4.13 -10.70 -13.49
N LEU A 92 -4.11 -10.62 -12.15
CA LEU A 92 -4.85 -9.62 -11.38
C LEU A 92 -4.40 -8.19 -11.73
N CYS A 93 -3.09 -7.97 -11.90
CA CYS A 93 -2.54 -6.67 -12.31
C CYS A 93 -2.94 -6.32 -13.75
N LYS A 94 -2.74 -7.24 -14.71
CA LYS A 94 -3.06 -7.01 -16.13
C LYS A 94 -4.55 -6.78 -16.36
N ASN A 95 -5.41 -7.42 -15.57
CA ASN A 95 -6.86 -7.21 -15.58
C ASN A 95 -7.32 -5.95 -14.81
N LYS A 96 -6.39 -5.16 -14.25
CA LYS A 96 -6.67 -3.95 -13.46
C LYS A 96 -7.58 -4.19 -12.25
N ILE A 97 -7.54 -5.41 -11.69
CA ILE A 97 -8.25 -5.76 -10.45
C ILE A 97 -7.48 -5.17 -9.25
N ILE A 98 -6.16 -5.05 -9.37
CA ILE A 98 -5.27 -4.38 -8.42
C ILE A 98 -4.29 -3.46 -9.17
N ASP A 99 -3.85 -2.39 -8.50
CA ASP A 99 -2.92 -1.39 -9.03
C ASP A 99 -1.52 -1.48 -8.41
N ALA A 100 -1.37 -2.23 -7.32
CA ALA A 100 -0.10 -2.49 -6.65
C ALA A 100 -0.14 -3.85 -5.93
N VAL A 101 1.04 -4.37 -5.63
CA VAL A 101 1.22 -5.68 -4.99
C VAL A 101 1.88 -5.50 -3.64
N GLN A 102 1.39 -6.21 -2.63
CA GLN A 102 2.05 -6.37 -1.35
C GLN A 102 2.36 -7.85 -1.12
N LEU A 103 3.65 -8.17 -1.04
CA LEU A 103 4.15 -9.51 -0.78
C LEU A 103 4.42 -9.66 0.71
N HIS A 104 3.91 -10.71 1.33
CA HIS A 104 4.06 -10.98 2.77
C HIS A 104 4.61 -12.38 3.05
N GLY A 105 5.03 -13.11 2.00
CA GLY A 105 5.64 -14.43 2.07
C GLY A 105 7.16 -14.38 2.03
N ASN A 106 7.75 -15.37 1.36
CA ASN A 106 9.19 -15.52 1.15
C ASN A 106 9.53 -15.46 -0.35
N GLU A 107 8.85 -14.57 -1.08
CA GLU A 107 9.03 -14.41 -2.51
C GLU A 107 10.47 -14.04 -2.84
N SER A 108 11.06 -14.73 -3.83
CA SER A 108 12.46 -14.55 -4.18
C SER A 108 12.71 -13.22 -4.89
N ALA A 109 13.97 -12.78 -4.94
CA ALA A 109 14.36 -11.61 -5.74
C ALA A 109 14.06 -11.80 -7.24
N GLU A 110 14.10 -13.04 -7.74
CA GLU A 110 13.72 -13.37 -9.12
C GLU A 110 12.22 -13.19 -9.33
N TYR A 111 11.39 -13.66 -8.39
CA TYR A 111 9.95 -13.45 -8.40
C TYR A 111 9.62 -11.96 -8.47
N ILE A 112 10.21 -11.15 -7.58
CA ILE A 112 9.98 -9.69 -7.53
C ILE A 112 10.43 -9.03 -8.84
N SER A 113 11.61 -9.36 -9.35
CA SER A 113 12.10 -8.79 -10.61
C SER A 113 11.19 -9.13 -11.79
N LYS A 114 10.78 -10.39 -11.95
CA LYS A 114 9.87 -10.82 -13.01
C LYS A 114 8.50 -10.15 -12.89
N LEU A 115 7.98 -10.00 -11.66
CA LEU A 115 6.70 -9.34 -11.43
C LEU A 115 6.76 -7.86 -11.81
N LYS A 116 7.84 -7.16 -11.46
CA LYS A 116 8.05 -5.75 -11.88
C LYS A 116 8.11 -5.63 -13.40
N GLU A 117 8.86 -6.52 -14.07
CA GLU A 117 9.00 -6.51 -15.53
C GLU A 117 7.66 -6.75 -16.25
N GLU A 118 6.87 -7.71 -15.78
CA GLU A 118 5.63 -8.12 -16.43
C GLU A 118 4.44 -7.17 -16.19
N THR A 119 4.48 -6.38 -15.12
CA THR A 119 3.32 -5.59 -14.68
C THR A 119 3.58 -4.09 -14.59
N GLY A 120 4.82 -3.68 -14.29
CA GLY A 120 5.17 -2.28 -14.04
C GLY A 120 4.52 -1.64 -12.81
N VAL A 121 3.81 -2.43 -11.99
CA VAL A 121 3.14 -1.91 -10.79
C VAL A 121 4.09 -1.82 -9.60
N SER A 122 3.75 -0.98 -8.63
CA SER A 122 4.51 -0.90 -7.38
C SER A 122 4.38 -2.19 -6.56
N ILE A 123 5.50 -2.64 -6.00
CA ILE A 123 5.60 -3.83 -5.15
C ILE A 123 6.09 -3.41 -3.77
N ILE A 124 5.32 -3.75 -2.75
CA ILE A 124 5.61 -3.54 -1.33
C ILE A 124 6.04 -4.89 -0.73
N ASP A 125 7.24 -4.95 -0.15
CA ASP A 125 7.73 -6.12 0.60
C ASP A 125 7.41 -5.94 2.09
N ALA A 126 6.45 -6.72 2.60
CA ALA A 126 6.00 -6.67 3.98
C ALA A 126 6.69 -7.74 4.84
N ARG A 127 7.61 -7.30 5.71
CA ARG A 127 8.35 -8.19 6.61
C ARG A 127 8.05 -7.95 8.09
N LYS A 128 8.14 -9.00 8.89
CA LYS A 128 8.08 -8.90 10.35
C LYS A 128 9.49 -8.62 10.87
N ILE A 129 9.68 -7.48 11.52
CA ILE A 129 10.95 -7.10 12.12
C ILE A 129 10.93 -7.47 13.61
N ARG A 130 11.80 -8.39 14.03
CA ARG A 130 11.96 -8.82 15.43
C ARG A 130 13.36 -8.53 15.97
N SER A 131 14.33 -8.36 15.07
CA SER A 131 15.72 -8.06 15.36
C SER A 131 16.24 -6.91 14.48
N LYS A 132 17.46 -6.43 14.77
CA LYS A 132 18.12 -5.43 13.92
C LYS A 132 18.52 -6.05 12.59
N GLU A 133 18.90 -7.31 12.60
CA GLU A 133 19.30 -8.11 11.45
C GLU A 133 18.13 -8.23 10.46
N ASP A 134 16.91 -8.48 10.94
CA ASP A 134 15.71 -8.51 10.09
C ASP A 134 15.50 -7.18 9.34
N ALA A 135 15.76 -6.05 10.01
CA ALA A 135 15.64 -4.73 9.42
C ALA A 135 16.69 -4.52 8.32
N TYR A 136 17.95 -4.91 8.57
CA TYR A 136 19.01 -4.81 7.56
C TYR A 136 18.73 -5.67 6.33
N GLU A 137 18.19 -6.88 6.50
CA GLU A 137 17.80 -7.73 5.37
C GLU A 137 16.61 -7.18 4.60
N ALA A 138 15.67 -6.51 5.28
CA ALA A 138 14.54 -5.85 4.62
C ALA A 138 15.00 -4.72 3.68
N PHE A 139 16.02 -3.94 4.06
CA PHE A 139 16.58 -2.88 3.22
C PHE A 139 17.28 -3.38 1.94
N LYS A 140 17.57 -4.69 1.82
CA LYS A 140 18.22 -5.27 0.63
C LYS A 140 17.23 -5.75 -0.43
N THR A 141 15.93 -5.63 -0.19
CA THR A 141 14.90 -6.10 -1.12
C THR A 141 14.94 -5.37 -2.46
N LYS A 142 14.46 -6.03 -3.53
CA LYS A 142 14.27 -5.41 -4.85
C LYS A 142 12.90 -4.76 -5.03
N ALA A 143 12.05 -4.80 -4.00
CA ALA A 143 10.78 -4.08 -3.96
C ALA A 143 10.99 -2.56 -3.96
N ASP A 144 9.91 -1.78 -4.13
CA ASP A 144 9.95 -0.31 -4.16
C ASP A 144 10.03 0.30 -2.76
#